data_AF-X0XS22-F1
#
_entry.id   AF-X0XS22-F1
#
_cell.length_a   1.000
_cell.length_b   1.000
_cell.length_c   1.000
_cell.angle_alpha   90.00
_cell.angle_beta   90.00
_cell.angle_gamma   90.00
#
_symmetry.space_group_name_H-M   'P 1'
#
loop_
_entity.id
_entity.type
_entity.pdbx_description
1 polymer ?
#
loop_
_entity_poly.entity_id
_entity_poly.type
_entity_poly.pdbx_seq_one_letter_code
_entity_poly.pdbx_strand_id
1 'polypeptide(L)'
;MKPKGITRRDFLRDGTSATLAGAFFLSLPKKLSAQSEKATRVVLIRARDVLDDQNNLNGAVLSRMLDESVATLLGEKEPLPAWKRLIKPSDIVGIKTNGFRGLPVPSELEQAIKSRVIAAGVKEENISVRDAGVLEDPVFQKSTALINTRPMRAHSVAGLGTCIKNYIRFIPNRSSMHPDGCADLASLWKLPIVQGKTRLNILVMLTPLFNAS
;
A
#
# COMPACT_ATOMS: atom_id res chain seq x y z
N MET A 1 25.84 -28.18 6.50
CA MET A 1 25.60 -28.22 5.04
C MET A 1 24.59 -27.14 4.68
N LYS A 2 24.88 -26.23 3.73
CA LYS A 2 23.90 -25.23 3.27
C LYS A 2 22.85 -25.92 2.38
N PRO A 3 21.54 -25.64 2.52
CA PRO A 3 20.54 -26.18 1.62
C PRO A 3 20.74 -25.60 0.21
N LYS A 4 20.73 -26.46 -0.81
CA LYS A 4 20.70 -26.04 -2.22
C LYS A 4 19.36 -25.36 -2.47
N GLY A 5 19.39 -24.10 -2.93
CA GLY A 5 18.20 -23.39 -3.37
C GLY A 5 17.63 -24.01 -4.65
N ILE A 6 16.31 -24.14 -4.71
CA ILE A 6 15.58 -24.59 -5.90
C ILE A 6 15.82 -23.57 -7.02
N THR A 7 16.30 -24.03 -8.18
CA THR A 7 16.56 -23.16 -9.33
C THR A 7 15.30 -22.99 -10.18
N ARG A 8 15.25 -21.95 -11.03
CA ARG A 8 14.15 -21.76 -12.00
C ARG A 8 13.92 -22.99 -12.89
N ARG A 9 14.97 -23.77 -13.15
CA ARG A 9 14.91 -25.01 -13.93
C ARG A 9 14.26 -26.16 -13.15
N ASP A 10 14.53 -26.24 -11.85
CA ASP A 10 13.90 -27.23 -10.97
C ASP A 10 12.39 -26.97 -10.88
N PHE A 11 11.98 -25.70 -10.77
CA PHE A 11 10.56 -25.31 -10.79
C PHE A 11 9.84 -25.72 -12.08
N LEU A 12 10.46 -25.51 -13.25
CA LEU A 12 9.88 -25.89 -14.54
C LEU A 12 9.82 -27.41 -14.72
N ARG A 13 10.81 -28.15 -14.21
CA ARG A 13 10.83 -29.61 -14.26
C ARG A 13 9.75 -30.20 -13.35
N ASP A 14 9.61 -29.71 -12.13
CA ASP A 14 8.61 -30.18 -11.18
C ASP A 14 7.18 -29.82 -11.62
N GLY A 15 7.01 -28.71 -12.35
CA GLY A 15 5.72 -28.32 -12.95
C GLY A 15 5.16 -29.35 -13.94
N THR A 16 6.00 -30.12 -14.63
CA THR A 16 5.54 -31.17 -15.58
C THR A 16 4.97 -32.41 -14.87
N SER A 17 5.38 -32.68 -13.64
CA SER A 17 4.85 -33.78 -12.81
C SER A 17 3.48 -33.44 -12.21
N ALA A 18 3.19 -32.15 -11.97
CA ALA A 18 1.92 -31.69 -11.41
C ALA A 18 0.72 -31.87 -12.37
N THR A 19 0.97 -31.88 -13.69
CA THR A 19 -0.07 -32.04 -14.71
C THR A 19 -0.79 -33.40 -14.67
N LEU A 20 -0.11 -34.47 -14.24
CA LEU A 20 -0.71 -35.81 -14.16
C LEU A 20 -1.56 -35.99 -12.89
N ALA A 21 -1.18 -35.35 -11.78
CA ALA A 21 -1.99 -35.36 -10.55
C ALA A 21 -3.27 -34.51 -10.69
N GLY A 22 -3.24 -33.46 -11.51
CA GLY A 22 -4.40 -32.58 -11.77
C GLY A 22 -5.59 -33.29 -12.43
N ALA A 23 -5.34 -34.32 -13.25
CA ALA A 23 -6.40 -35.09 -13.91
C ALA A 23 -7.26 -35.89 -12.91
N PHE A 24 -6.67 -36.39 -11.82
CA PHE A 24 -7.42 -37.06 -10.74
C PHE A 24 -8.19 -36.08 -9.85
N PHE A 25 -7.65 -34.87 -9.63
CA PHE A 25 -8.31 -33.82 -8.84
C PHE A 25 -9.55 -33.21 -9.51
N LEU A 26 -9.64 -33.25 -10.84
CA LEU A 26 -10.79 -32.77 -11.61
C LEU A 26 -12.07 -33.61 -11.39
N SER A 27 -11.95 -34.79 -10.78
CA SER A 27 -13.06 -35.73 -10.55
C SER A 27 -13.66 -35.65 -9.14
N LEU A 28 -13.09 -34.86 -8.23
CA LEU A 28 -13.64 -34.71 -6.88
C LEU A 28 -14.77 -33.64 -6.85
N PRO A 29 -15.86 -33.88 -6.11
CA PRO A 29 -16.92 -32.90 -5.96
C PRO A 29 -16.36 -31.58 -5.39
N LYS A 30 -16.74 -30.45 -6.03
CA LYS A 30 -16.36 -29.06 -5.73
C LYS A 30 -16.45 -28.62 -4.24
N LYS A 31 -17.04 -29.44 -3.37
CA LYS A 31 -17.21 -29.14 -1.93
C LYS A 31 -15.96 -29.39 -1.07
N LEU A 32 -14.92 -30.03 -1.58
CA LEU A 32 -13.69 -30.30 -0.82
C LEU A 32 -12.48 -29.40 -1.16
N SER A 33 -12.61 -28.46 -2.11
CA SER A 33 -11.51 -27.57 -2.53
C SER A 33 -11.90 -26.09 -2.49
N ALA A 34 -12.36 -25.64 -1.32
CA ALA A 34 -12.60 -24.22 -1.09
C ALA A 34 -12.06 -23.80 0.29
N GLN A 35 -10.77 -24.05 0.52
CA GLN A 35 -10.03 -23.06 1.29
C GLN A 35 -9.90 -21.85 0.37
N SER A 36 -10.93 -20.99 0.39
CA SER A 36 -10.92 -19.72 -0.30
C SER A 36 -9.70 -18.95 0.18
N GLU A 37 -8.60 -18.99 -0.58
CA GLU A 37 -7.55 -17.99 -0.41
C GLU A 37 -8.23 -16.63 -0.48
N LYS A 38 -8.09 -15.86 0.60
CA LYS A 38 -8.78 -14.59 0.76
C LYS A 38 -8.25 -13.65 -0.33
N ALA A 39 -8.98 -13.51 -1.43
CA ALA A 39 -8.56 -12.69 -2.55
C ALA A 39 -8.24 -11.26 -2.07
N THR A 40 -7.11 -10.71 -2.51
CA THR A 40 -6.75 -9.32 -2.19
C THR A 40 -7.69 -8.39 -2.96
N ARG A 41 -8.39 -7.51 -2.26
CA ARG A 41 -9.34 -6.56 -2.87
C ARG A 41 -8.63 -5.25 -3.22
N VAL A 42 -8.85 -4.78 -4.45
CA VAL A 42 -8.36 -3.50 -4.96
C VAL A 42 -9.56 -2.74 -5.53
N VAL A 43 -9.62 -1.44 -5.28
CA VAL A 43 -10.66 -0.55 -5.83
C VAL A 43 -9.97 0.56 -6.63
N LEU A 44 -10.53 0.84 -7.81
CA LEU A 44 -10.11 1.94 -8.67
C LEU A 44 -11.27 2.93 -8.76
N ILE A 45 -11.04 4.15 -8.27
CA ILE A 45 -11.96 5.28 -8.44
C ILE A 45 -11.34 6.28 -9.42
N ARG A 46 -12.19 6.88 -10.25
CA ARG A 46 -11.83 7.90 -11.23
C ARG A 46 -12.87 9.00 -11.20
N ALA A 47 -12.43 10.25 -11.25
CA ALA A 47 -13.28 11.41 -11.44
C ALA A 47 -12.59 12.31 -12.47
N ARG A 48 -13.32 12.75 -13.50
CA ARG A 48 -12.75 13.56 -14.58
C ARG A 48 -12.42 14.97 -14.12
N ASP A 49 -13.17 15.46 -13.15
CA ASP A 49 -13.14 16.79 -12.55
C ASP A 49 -12.18 16.91 -11.36
N VAL A 50 -11.37 15.86 -11.08
CA VAL A 50 -10.37 15.92 -9.99
C VAL A 50 -9.20 16.84 -10.34
N LEU A 51 -8.89 16.98 -11.62
CA LEU A 51 -7.94 17.94 -12.15
C LEU A 51 -8.68 18.84 -13.15
N ASP A 52 -8.41 20.14 -13.11
CA ASP A 52 -8.87 21.06 -14.16
C ASP A 52 -7.95 21.02 -15.40
N ASP A 53 -8.28 21.80 -16.43
CA ASP A 53 -7.52 21.88 -17.67
C ASP A 53 -6.09 22.42 -17.49
N GLN A 54 -5.80 23.04 -16.34
CA GLN A 54 -4.48 23.53 -15.95
C GLN A 54 -3.76 22.58 -14.99
N ASN A 55 -4.29 21.38 -14.75
CA ASN A 55 -3.83 20.39 -13.76
C ASN A 55 -3.87 20.87 -12.30
N ASN A 56 -4.68 21.88 -11.98
CA ASN A 56 -4.94 22.20 -10.58
C ASN A 56 -5.86 21.16 -9.97
N LEU A 57 -5.57 20.80 -8.72
CA LEU A 57 -6.28 19.77 -8.00
C LEU A 57 -7.56 20.30 -7.36
N ASN A 58 -8.68 19.66 -7.67
CA ASN A 58 -9.93 19.90 -6.95
C ASN A 58 -9.95 19.05 -5.65
N GLY A 59 -9.59 19.67 -4.54
CA GLY A 59 -9.54 19.02 -3.23
C GLY A 59 -10.88 18.43 -2.78
N ALA A 60 -12.02 19.05 -3.13
CA ALA A 60 -13.34 18.53 -2.77
C ALA A 60 -13.67 17.23 -3.53
N VAL A 61 -13.35 17.18 -4.83
CA VAL A 61 -13.50 15.97 -5.64
C VAL A 61 -12.56 14.86 -5.13
N LEU A 62 -11.30 15.18 -4.84
CA LEU A 62 -10.34 14.23 -4.30
C LEU A 62 -10.78 13.64 -2.95
N SER A 63 -11.30 14.50 -2.07
CA SER A 63 -11.86 14.15 -0.77
C SER A 63 -13.03 13.16 -0.93
N ARG A 64 -13.94 13.42 -1.86
CA ARG A 64 -15.04 12.50 -2.23
C ARG A 64 -14.52 11.18 -2.82
N MET A 65 -13.54 11.23 -3.71
CA MET A 65 -12.93 10.03 -4.30
C MET A 65 -12.31 9.13 -3.22
N LEU A 66 -11.64 9.70 -2.22
CA LEU A 66 -11.07 8.96 -1.09
C LEU A 66 -12.16 8.24 -0.30
N ASP A 67 -13.23 8.96 0.06
CA ASP A 67 -14.35 8.42 0.82
C ASP A 67 -15.06 7.29 0.08
N GLU A 68 -15.37 7.49 -1.20
CA GLU A 68 -15.97 6.48 -2.07
C GLU A 68 -15.05 5.25 -2.22
N SER A 69 -13.73 5.47 -2.36
CA SER A 69 -12.75 4.38 -2.46
C SER A 69 -12.75 3.51 -1.21
N VAL A 70 -12.73 4.12 -0.02
CA VAL A 70 -12.65 3.39 1.27
C VAL A 70 -13.97 2.70 1.60
N ALA A 71 -15.11 3.38 1.37
CA ALA A 71 -16.43 2.79 1.51
C ALA A 71 -16.60 1.57 0.59
N THR A 72 -16.27 1.73 -0.69
CA THR A 72 -16.32 0.65 -1.68
C THR A 72 -15.39 -0.50 -1.29
N LEU A 73 -14.14 -0.21 -0.90
CA LEU A 73 -13.14 -1.20 -0.52
C LEU A 73 -13.62 -2.09 0.64
N LEU A 74 -14.37 -1.54 1.59
CA LEU A 74 -14.88 -2.30 2.72
C LEU A 74 -16.33 -2.77 2.57
N GLY A 75 -17.02 -2.37 1.50
CA GLY A 75 -18.42 -2.73 1.28
C GLY A 75 -19.38 -1.99 2.20
N GLU A 76 -19.02 -0.78 2.63
CA GLU A 76 -19.88 0.12 3.40
C GLU A 76 -20.58 1.12 2.47
N LYS A 77 -21.75 1.60 2.88
CA LYS A 77 -22.48 2.66 2.15
C LYS A 77 -21.92 4.05 2.44
N GLU A 78 -21.51 4.26 3.69
CA GLU A 78 -21.00 5.54 4.18
C GLU A 78 -19.49 5.45 4.49
N PRO A 79 -18.73 6.53 4.31
CA PRO A 79 -17.27 6.49 4.49
C PRO A 79 -16.85 6.29 5.93
N LEU A 80 -17.50 6.95 6.90
CA LEU A 80 -17.06 6.92 8.30
C LEU A 80 -17.11 5.51 8.92
N PRO A 81 -18.17 4.69 8.73
CA PRO A 81 -18.15 3.29 9.12
C PRO A 81 -16.98 2.49 8.53
N ALA A 82 -16.62 2.74 7.27
CA ALA A 82 -15.47 2.07 6.64
C ALA A 82 -14.16 2.48 7.31
N TRP A 83 -13.96 3.78 7.57
CA TRP A 83 -12.78 4.25 8.29
C TRP A 83 -12.66 3.66 9.70
N LYS A 84 -13.77 3.51 10.43
CA LYS A 84 -13.81 2.85 11.75
C LYS A 84 -13.47 1.35 11.73
N ARG A 85 -13.55 0.70 10.57
CA ARG A 85 -13.09 -0.69 10.40
C ARG A 85 -11.58 -0.78 10.18
N LEU A 86 -10.96 0.26 9.62
CA LEU A 86 -9.51 0.34 9.40
C LEU A 86 -8.76 0.83 10.64
N ILE A 87 -9.35 1.80 11.34
CA ILE A 87 -8.73 2.56 12.43
C ILE A 87 -9.65 2.58 13.64
N LYS A 88 -9.09 2.28 14.81
CA LYS A 88 -9.77 2.33 16.10
C LYS A 88 -9.43 3.63 16.83
N PRO A 89 -10.32 4.17 17.69
CA PRO A 89 -10.03 5.36 18.49
C PRO A 89 -8.75 5.27 19.35
N SER A 90 -8.36 4.05 19.74
CA SER A 90 -7.17 3.78 20.55
C SER A 90 -5.87 3.70 19.74
N ASP A 91 -5.92 3.80 18.41
CA ASP A 91 -4.73 3.67 17.57
C ASP A 91 -3.79 4.88 17.67
N ILE A 92 -2.50 4.61 17.45
CA ILE A 92 -1.48 5.60 17.14
C ILE A 92 -1.18 5.45 15.64
N VAL A 93 -1.48 6.49 14.85
CA VAL A 93 -1.59 6.38 13.39
C VAL A 93 -0.47 7.14 12.69
N GLY A 94 0.39 6.39 12.01
CA GLY A 94 1.37 6.95 11.07
C GLY A 94 0.81 7.01 9.65
N ILE A 95 0.62 8.20 9.11
CA ILE A 95 0.27 8.42 7.71
C ILE A 95 1.58 8.58 6.93
N LYS A 96 2.04 7.48 6.34
CA LYS A 96 3.26 7.43 5.53
C LYS A 96 2.97 8.03 4.15
N THR A 97 3.18 9.33 4.02
CA THR A 97 3.06 10.07 2.75
C THR A 97 4.32 9.91 1.87
N ASN A 98 4.38 10.53 0.71
CA ASN A 98 5.57 10.65 -0.12
C ASN A 98 5.88 12.13 -0.41
N GLY A 99 7.10 12.57 -0.09
CA GLY A 99 7.55 13.95 -0.27
C GLY A 99 8.57 14.12 -1.38
N PHE A 100 8.62 13.21 -2.36
CA PHE A 100 9.52 13.36 -3.50
C PHE A 100 9.16 14.63 -4.28
N ARG A 101 10.09 15.57 -4.40
CA ARG A 101 9.83 16.93 -4.93
C ARG A 101 9.16 16.95 -6.30
N GLY A 102 9.50 16.02 -7.19
CA GLY A 102 8.92 15.97 -8.55
C GLY A 102 7.52 15.35 -8.62
N LEU A 103 7.06 14.68 -7.55
CA LEU A 103 5.75 14.07 -7.49
C LEU A 103 5.37 13.78 -6.01
N PRO A 104 5.08 14.82 -5.20
CA PRO A 104 4.65 14.62 -3.83
C PRO A 104 3.20 14.12 -3.79
N VAL A 105 2.80 13.52 -2.68
CA VAL A 105 1.36 13.39 -2.39
C VAL A 105 0.79 14.80 -2.19
N PRO A 106 -0.36 15.15 -2.80
CA PRO A 106 -0.98 16.44 -2.56
C PRO A 106 -1.39 16.63 -1.10
N SER A 107 -1.19 17.83 -0.56
CA SER A 107 -1.51 18.15 0.83
C SER A 107 -3.00 17.97 1.11
N GLU A 108 -3.86 18.21 0.13
CA GLU A 108 -5.31 17.98 0.19
C GLU A 108 -5.62 16.51 0.50
N LEU A 109 -4.88 15.56 -0.09
CA LEU A 109 -5.05 14.14 0.22
C LEU A 109 -4.53 13.79 1.61
N GLU A 110 -3.40 14.39 2.03
CA GLU A 110 -2.87 14.20 3.38
C GLU A 110 -3.86 14.68 4.45
N GLN A 111 -4.43 15.88 4.27
CA GLN A 111 -5.45 16.44 5.16
C GLN A 111 -6.75 15.65 5.08
N ALA A 112 -7.14 15.17 3.90
CA ALA A 112 -8.31 14.31 3.75
C ALA A 112 -8.13 13.02 4.57
N ILE A 113 -6.99 12.33 4.45
CA ILE A 113 -6.71 11.13 5.26
C ILE A 113 -6.70 11.47 6.76
N LYS A 114 -5.97 12.50 7.17
CA LYS A 114 -5.87 12.91 8.59
C LYS A 114 -7.24 13.21 9.19
N SER A 115 -8.09 13.97 8.49
CA SER A 115 -9.44 14.31 8.95
C SER A 115 -10.32 13.08 9.16
N ARG A 116 -10.23 12.04 8.32
CA ARG A 116 -11.01 10.80 8.53
C ARG A 116 -10.47 9.94 9.66
N VAL A 117 -9.16 9.95 9.88
CA VAL A 117 -8.54 9.30 11.05
C VAL A 117 -9.03 9.96 12.34
N ILE A 118 -9.10 11.30 12.37
CA ILE A 118 -9.68 12.05 13.49
C ILE A 118 -11.18 11.71 13.66
N ALA A 119 -11.95 11.72 12.56
CA ALA A 119 -13.37 11.38 12.59
C ALA A 119 -13.64 9.94 13.06
N ALA A 120 -12.71 9.01 12.82
CA ALA A 120 -12.76 7.65 13.35
C ALA A 120 -12.52 7.58 14.87
N GLY A 121 -12.11 8.69 15.50
CA GLY A 121 -11.98 8.86 16.96
C GLY A 121 -10.56 8.92 17.48
N VAL A 122 -9.55 8.95 16.61
CA VAL A 122 -8.14 9.07 17.03
C VAL A 122 -7.84 10.51 17.41
N LYS A 123 -7.18 10.71 18.56
CA LYS A 123 -6.76 12.03 19.01
C LYS A 123 -5.65 12.58 18.13
N GLU A 124 -5.64 13.90 17.91
CA GLU A 124 -4.71 14.52 16.97
C GLU A 124 -3.23 14.32 17.37
N GLU A 125 -2.91 14.31 18.65
CA GLU A 125 -1.54 14.05 19.16
C GLU A 125 -1.03 12.63 18.84
N ASN A 126 -1.93 11.71 18.50
CA ASN A 126 -1.61 10.33 18.13
C ASN A 126 -1.49 10.14 16.61
N ILE A 127 -1.49 11.23 15.83
CA ILE A 127 -1.43 11.18 14.36
C ILE A 127 -0.21 11.96 13.87
N SER A 128 0.55 11.36 12.96
CA SER A 128 1.65 12.05 12.27
C SER A 128 1.64 11.72 10.78
N VAL A 129 1.88 12.74 9.95
CA VAL A 129 2.01 12.63 8.49
C VAL A 129 3.48 12.89 8.13
N ARG A 130 4.20 11.86 7.67
CA ARG A 130 5.64 11.98 7.36
C ARG A 130 6.07 11.12 6.17
N ASP A 131 7.03 11.63 5.42
CA ASP A 131 7.82 10.84 4.47
C ASP A 131 9.25 10.65 4.99
N ALA A 132 9.96 11.77 5.12
CA ALA A 132 11.25 11.83 5.78
C ALA A 132 11.10 11.94 7.30
N GLY A 133 12.06 11.40 8.05
CA GLY A 133 12.09 11.55 9.50
C GLY A 133 11.23 10.54 10.28
N VAL A 134 10.79 9.44 9.65
CA VAL A 134 9.89 8.45 10.30
C VAL A 134 10.58 7.64 11.40
N LEU A 135 11.92 7.56 11.38
CA LEU A 135 12.69 6.86 12.41
C LEU A 135 12.84 7.72 13.67
N GLU A 136 12.70 9.04 13.53
CA GLU A 136 12.85 10.02 14.60
C GLU A 136 11.50 10.52 15.12
N ASP A 137 10.41 10.23 14.39
CA ASP A 137 9.06 10.68 14.74
C ASP A 137 8.44 9.78 15.85
N PRO A 138 8.09 10.33 17.02
CA PRO A 138 7.56 9.55 18.14
C PRO A 138 6.26 8.81 17.85
N VAL A 139 5.40 9.35 16.98
CA VAL A 139 4.14 8.69 16.57
C VAL A 139 4.46 7.48 15.70
N PHE A 140 5.38 7.61 14.74
CA PHE A 140 5.80 6.46 13.92
C PHE A 140 6.47 5.37 14.75
N GLN A 141 7.31 5.72 15.71
CA GLN A 141 7.95 4.76 16.63
C GLN A 141 6.91 3.96 17.45
N LYS A 142 5.82 4.62 17.86
CA LYS A 142 4.77 4.02 18.69
C LYS A 142 3.55 3.53 17.89
N SER A 143 3.58 3.66 16.56
CA SER A 143 2.42 3.42 15.71
C SER A 143 1.88 2.00 15.84
N THR A 144 0.55 1.91 15.94
CA THR A 144 -0.23 0.67 15.93
C THR A 144 -0.90 0.43 14.58
N ALA A 145 -1.09 1.51 13.80
CA ALA A 145 -1.65 1.49 12.46
C ALA A 145 -0.85 2.41 11.52
N LEU A 146 -0.67 1.95 10.28
CA LEU A 146 -0.06 2.71 9.20
C LEU A 146 -1.02 2.85 8.02
N ILE A 147 -1.11 4.06 7.48
CA ILE A 147 -1.74 4.34 6.18
C ILE A 147 -0.62 4.72 5.22
N ASN A 148 -0.50 3.98 4.13
CA ASN A 148 0.59 4.13 3.17
C ASN A 148 0.09 4.80 1.88
N THR A 149 0.53 6.03 1.63
CA THR A 149 0.07 6.83 0.50
C THR A 149 1.25 7.26 -0.36
N ARG A 150 1.19 6.96 -1.65
CA ARG A 150 2.25 7.31 -2.58
C ARG A 150 1.73 7.47 -4.00
N PRO A 151 2.22 8.47 -4.77
CA PRO A 151 1.96 8.52 -6.20
C PRO A 151 2.85 7.55 -6.99
N MET A 152 2.30 7.00 -8.06
CA MET A 152 3.05 6.10 -8.93
C MET A 152 4.04 6.88 -9.79
N ARG A 153 5.27 6.37 -9.87
CA ARG A 153 6.26 6.80 -10.86
C ARG A 153 7.02 5.65 -11.47
N ALA A 154 7.50 5.82 -12.70
CA ALA A 154 8.53 4.96 -13.26
C ALA A 154 9.82 5.04 -12.42
N HIS A 155 10.55 3.93 -12.34
CA HIS A 155 11.80 3.84 -11.60
C HIS A 155 12.84 3.03 -12.37
N SER A 156 13.99 3.64 -12.64
CA SER A 156 15.06 3.04 -13.46
C SER A 156 15.55 1.68 -12.97
N VAL A 157 15.60 1.46 -11.65
CA VAL A 157 16.10 0.20 -11.07
C VAL A 157 14.99 -0.83 -10.83
N ALA A 158 13.79 -0.37 -10.45
CA ALA A 158 12.73 -1.25 -9.93
C ALA A 158 11.55 -1.40 -10.90
N GLY A 159 11.63 -0.80 -12.09
CA GLY A 159 10.52 -0.59 -13.01
C GLY A 159 9.53 0.46 -12.50
N LEU A 160 8.91 0.23 -11.33
CA LEU A 160 7.88 1.08 -10.76
C LEU A 160 8.16 1.45 -9.29
N GLY A 161 7.88 2.70 -8.94
CA GLY A 161 7.84 3.20 -7.57
C GLY A 161 6.40 3.26 -7.06
N THR A 162 5.88 2.14 -6.54
CA THR A 162 4.53 2.04 -5.98
C THR A 162 4.55 2.00 -4.44
N CYS A 163 3.39 1.69 -3.82
CA CYS A 163 3.21 1.64 -2.37
C CYS A 163 4.27 0.81 -1.64
N ILE A 164 4.69 -0.34 -2.19
CA ILE A 164 5.71 -1.20 -1.56
C ILE A 164 7.03 -0.44 -1.31
N LYS A 165 7.39 0.45 -2.24
CA LYS A 165 8.62 1.24 -2.19
C LYS A 165 8.54 2.40 -1.20
N ASN A 166 7.35 2.82 -0.80
CA ASN A 166 7.22 3.96 0.11
C ASN A 166 7.89 3.69 1.47
N TYR A 167 7.99 2.42 1.85
CA TYR A 167 8.58 1.99 3.12
C TYR A 167 10.11 1.96 3.13
N ILE A 168 10.77 2.28 2.02
CA ILE A 168 12.23 2.48 1.97
C ILE A 168 12.71 3.57 2.94
N ARG A 169 11.82 4.41 3.47
CA ARG A 169 12.12 5.42 4.50
C ARG A 169 12.27 4.84 5.91
N PHE A 170 11.86 3.59 6.16
CA PHE A 170 11.96 2.92 7.46
C PHE A 170 13.33 2.27 7.73
N ILE A 171 14.35 2.59 6.91
CA ILE A 171 15.73 2.17 7.13
C ILE A 171 16.68 3.37 6.93
N PRO A 172 17.82 3.40 7.64
CA PRO A 172 18.81 4.47 7.48
C PRO A 172 19.50 4.42 6.11
N ASN A 173 19.98 3.24 5.70
CA ASN A 173 20.67 3.05 4.43
C ASN A 173 19.74 2.49 3.34
N ARG A 174 19.09 3.37 2.58
CA ARG A 174 18.12 3.01 1.53
C ARG A 174 18.74 2.27 0.35
N SER A 175 19.97 2.62 -0.01
CA SER A 175 20.67 2.04 -1.17
C SER A 175 20.92 0.55 -1.00
N SER A 176 20.90 0.04 0.23
CA SER A 176 20.94 -1.41 0.52
C SER A 176 19.78 -2.19 -0.13
N MET A 177 18.69 -1.52 -0.51
CA MET A 177 17.52 -2.12 -1.16
C MET A 177 17.56 -2.03 -2.69
N HIS A 178 18.64 -1.54 -3.30
CA HIS A 178 18.79 -1.44 -4.76
C HIS A 178 19.36 -2.68 -5.48
N PRO A 179 20.13 -3.58 -4.85
CA PRO A 179 20.59 -4.80 -5.51
C PRO A 179 19.45 -5.61 -6.13
N ASP A 180 19.77 -6.34 -7.20
CA ASP A 180 18.84 -7.20 -7.95
C ASP A 180 17.50 -6.51 -8.29
N GLY A 181 17.56 -5.26 -8.74
CA GLY A 181 16.36 -4.54 -9.17
C GLY A 181 15.37 -4.25 -8.03
N CYS A 182 15.84 -4.12 -6.79
CA CYS A 182 15.00 -3.99 -5.60
C CYS A 182 14.19 -5.25 -5.25
N ALA A 183 14.65 -6.46 -5.59
CA ALA A 183 13.96 -7.72 -5.29
C ALA A 183 13.60 -7.87 -3.79
N ASP A 184 14.48 -7.42 -2.91
CA ASP A 184 14.29 -7.54 -1.45
C ASP A 184 13.46 -6.42 -0.81
N LEU A 185 12.91 -5.50 -1.60
CA LEU A 185 12.16 -4.35 -1.07
C LEU A 185 10.96 -4.75 -0.21
N ALA A 186 10.35 -5.91 -0.48
CA ALA A 186 9.26 -6.48 0.31
C ALA A 186 9.70 -6.84 1.75
N SER A 187 10.99 -7.09 1.99
CA SER A 187 11.53 -7.41 3.32
C SER A 187 11.32 -6.28 4.33
N LEU A 188 11.23 -5.03 3.86
CA LEU A 188 10.94 -3.87 4.71
C LEU A 188 9.59 -3.96 5.42
N TRP A 189 8.64 -4.70 4.85
CA TRP A 189 7.32 -4.93 5.44
C TRP A 189 7.35 -5.92 6.60
N LYS A 190 8.49 -6.59 6.82
CA LYS A 190 8.75 -7.47 7.97
C LYS A 190 9.50 -6.77 9.10
N LEU A 191 9.86 -5.50 8.95
CA LEU A 191 10.48 -4.74 10.04
C LEU A 191 9.49 -4.61 11.22
N PRO A 192 9.91 -4.73 12.49
CA PRO A 192 9.01 -4.62 13.63
C PRO A 192 8.18 -3.32 13.67
N ILE A 193 8.75 -2.22 13.17
CA ILE A 193 8.06 -0.93 13.07
C ILE A 193 6.94 -0.91 12.03
N VAL A 194 6.91 -1.87 11.09
CA VAL A 194 5.95 -1.93 9.96
C VAL A 194 5.03 -3.15 10.04
N GLN A 195 5.57 -4.31 10.43
CA GLN A 195 4.93 -5.61 10.23
C GLN A 195 3.55 -5.67 10.87
N GLY A 196 2.54 -6.01 10.06
CA GLY A 196 1.16 -6.15 10.51
C GLY A 196 0.43 -4.85 10.86
N LYS A 197 1.06 -3.68 10.65
CA LYS A 197 0.49 -2.36 11.01
C LYS A 197 -0.15 -1.64 9.83
N THR A 198 0.23 -1.92 8.58
CA THR A 198 -0.40 -1.29 7.41
C THR A 198 -1.86 -1.71 7.27
N ARG A 199 -2.78 -0.76 7.38
CA ARG A 199 -4.23 -0.98 7.25
C ARG A 199 -4.79 -0.56 5.91
N LEU A 200 -4.15 0.41 5.25
CA LEU A 200 -4.58 0.94 3.98
C LEU A 200 -3.38 1.31 3.10
N ASN A 201 -3.43 0.90 1.83
CA ASN A 201 -2.52 1.36 0.79
C ASN A 201 -3.31 2.23 -0.20
N ILE A 202 -2.80 3.43 -0.48
CA ILE A 202 -3.38 4.37 -1.43
C ILE A 202 -2.33 4.67 -2.49
N LEU A 203 -2.55 4.16 -3.71
CA LEU A 203 -1.73 4.48 -4.88
C LEU A 203 -2.36 5.66 -5.63
N VAL A 204 -1.68 6.81 -5.61
CA VAL A 204 -2.18 8.02 -6.27
C VAL A 204 -1.80 7.97 -7.75
N MET A 205 -2.81 8.02 -8.62
CA MET A 205 -2.68 7.90 -10.08
C MET A 205 -3.20 9.15 -10.82
N LEU A 206 -3.17 10.32 -10.16
CA LEU A 206 -3.66 11.58 -10.73
C LEU A 206 -2.77 12.06 -11.88
N THR A 207 -1.46 12.13 -11.63
CA THR A 207 -0.44 12.57 -12.60
C THR A 207 0.79 11.66 -12.53
N PRO A 208 0.69 10.36 -12.90
CA PRO A 208 1.80 9.44 -12.78
C PRO A 208 3.01 9.90 -13.59
N LEU A 209 4.19 9.87 -12.97
CA LEU A 209 5.42 10.35 -13.61
C LEU A 209 6.13 9.21 -14.35
N PHE A 210 6.25 9.32 -15.66
CA PHE A 210 6.88 8.29 -16.50
C PHE A 210 8.34 8.58 -16.90
N ASN A 211 8.83 9.81 -16.68
CA ASN A 211 10.23 10.14 -16.93
C ASN A 211 11.12 9.85 -15.70
N ALA A 212 12.33 9.39 -15.96
CA ALA A 212 13.34 9.10 -14.95
C ALA A 212 14.34 10.26 -14.93
N SER A 213 13.95 11.39 -14.35
CA SER A 213 14.83 12.53 -14.09
C SER A 213 14.48 13.16 -12.75
#